data_AF-A0A7W0FZL6-F1
#
_entry.id   AF-A0A7W0FZL6-F1
#
_cell.length_a   1.000
_cell.length_b   1.000
_cell.length_c   1.000
_cell.angle_alpha   90.00
_cell.angle_beta   90.00
_cell.angle_gamma   90.00
#
_symmetry.space_group_name_H-M   'P 1'
#
loop_
_entity.id
_entity.type
_entity.pdbx_description
1 polymer ?
#
loop_
_entity_poly.entity_id
_entity_poly.type
_entity_poly.pdbx_seq_one_letter_code
_entity_poly.pdbx_strand_id
1 'polypeptide(L)' 'MREFLSKMVGKKINIFCGGPNFKGKVVKVDEGVVHMVNDDDQMFYVAVDRIIVVSEEHESEQKAGFITGFRK' A
#
# COMPACT_ATOMS: atom_id res chain seq x y z
N MET A 1 4.34 11.02 -11.34
CA MET A 1 3.74 9.97 -10.48
C MET A 1 3.39 8.69 -11.25
N ARG A 2 2.67 8.75 -12.39
CA ARG A 2 2.26 7.55 -13.18
C ARG A 2 3.43 6.61 -13.51
N GLU A 3 4.49 7.11 -14.16
CA GLU A 3 5.65 6.29 -14.53
C GLU A 3 6.34 5.63 -13.33
N PHE A 4 6.38 6.31 -12.19
CA PHE A 4 6.91 5.75 -10.95
C PHE A 4 6.04 4.57 -10.49
N LEU A 5 4.72 4.74 -10.41
CA LEU A 5 3.78 3.69 -10.00
C LEU A 5 3.76 2.51 -10.99
N SER A 6 3.96 2.75 -12.29
CA SER A 6 4.08 1.68 -13.28
C SER A 6 5.27 0.76 -13.01
N LYS A 7 6.38 1.28 -12.46
CA LYS A 7 7.53 0.47 -12.01
C LYS A 7 7.24 -0.33 -10.73
N MET A 8 6.14 -0.02 -10.04
CA MET A 8 5.71 -0.70 -8.82
C MET A 8 4.73 -1.84 -9.07
N VAL A 9 4.32 -2.08 -10.32
CA VAL A 9 3.45 -3.22 -10.68
C VAL A 9 4.08 -4.52 -10.18
N GLY A 10 3.29 -5.30 -9.44
CA GLY A 10 3.72 -6.53 -8.78
C GLY A 10 4.26 -6.36 -7.37
N LYS A 11 4.52 -5.13 -6.89
CA LYS A 11 5.00 -4.86 -5.52
C LYS A 11 3.84 -4.57 -4.58
N LYS A 12 4.02 -4.92 -3.30
CA LYS A 12 3.17 -4.43 -2.20
C LYS A 12 3.62 -3.03 -1.78
N ILE A 13 2.69 -2.09 -1.79
CA ILE A 13 2.94 -0.71 -1.40
C ILE A 13 1.82 -0.23 -0.47
N ASN A 14 2.13 0.81 0.28
CA ASN A 14 1.15 1.58 1.03
C ASN A 14 1.05 2.99 0.42
N ILE A 15 -0.18 3.46 0.24
CA ILE A 15 -0.52 4.75 -0.38
C ILE A 15 -1.31 5.59 0.63
N PHE A 16 -0.91 6.84 0.80
CA PHE A 16 -1.63 7.82 1.61
C PHE A 16 -2.16 8.96 0.74
N CYS A 17 -3.46 9.24 0.90
CA CYS A 17 -4.19 10.27 0.15
C CYS A 17 -4.78 11.38 1.06
N GLY A 18 -4.22 11.59 2.25
CA GLY A 18 -4.73 12.59 3.21
C GLY A 18 -5.82 12.08 4.15
N GLY A 19 -5.94 10.76 4.30
CA GLY A 19 -6.95 10.07 5.13
C GLY A 19 -6.47 8.66 5.51
N PRO A 20 -7.34 7.65 5.58
CA PRO A 20 -6.90 6.27 5.79
C PRO A 20 -5.87 5.82 4.75
N ASN A 21 -4.91 5.01 5.20
CA ASN A 21 -3.88 4.42 4.37
C ASN A 21 -4.42 3.23 3.57
N PHE A 22 -4.00 3.09 2.32
CA PHE A 22 -4.36 1.98 1.46
C PHE A 22 -3.15 1.10 1.18
N LYS A 23 -3.20 -0.13 1.66
CA LYS A 23 -2.15 -1.13 1.48
C LYS A 23 -2.61 -2.21 0.52
N GLY A 24 -1.73 -2.59 -0.41
CA GLY A 24 -1.99 -3.70 -1.33
C GLY A 24 -0.91 -3.87 -2.39
N LYS A 25 -1.07 -4.90 -3.21
CA LYS A 25 -0.22 -5.17 -4.36
C LYS A 25 -0.71 -4.39 -5.57
N VAL A 26 0.20 -3.71 -6.27
CA VAL A 26 -0.13 -3.00 -7.52
C VAL A 26 -0.34 -4.01 -8.64
N VAL A 27 -1.51 -3.99 -9.27
CA VAL A 27 -1.87 -4.87 -10.38
C VAL A 27 -1.64 -4.19 -11.72
N LYS A 28 -2.07 -2.93 -11.84
CA LYS A 28 -1.98 -2.13 -13.08
C LYS A 28 -1.99 -0.65 -12.73
N VAL A 29 -1.39 0.17 -13.59
CA VAL A 29 -1.59 1.63 -13.59
C VAL A 29 -2.11 2.01 -14.96
N ASP A 30 -3.31 2.56 -15.02
CA ASP A 30 -3.98 2.86 -16.29
C ASP A 30 -4.89 4.07 -16.15
N GLU A 31 -5.01 4.88 -17.21
CA GLU A 31 -5.88 6.06 -17.28
C GLU A 31 -5.80 7.05 -16.10
N GLY A 32 -4.73 7.01 -15.29
CA GLY A 32 -4.58 7.82 -14.08
C GLY A 32 -5.13 7.21 -12.81
N VAL A 33 -5.38 5.91 -12.81
CA VAL A 33 -5.82 5.10 -11.66
C VAL A 33 -4.80 4.00 -11.40
N VAL A 34 -4.50 3.76 -10.13
CA VAL A 34 -3.75 2.59 -9.66
C VAL A 34 -4.75 1.52 -9.27
N HIS A 35 -4.63 0.34 -9.87
CA HIS A 35 -5.41 -0.83 -9.55
C HIS A 35 -4.61 -1.64 -8.53
N MET A 36 -5.20 -1.93 -7.37
CA MET A 36 -4.54 -2.65 -6.30
C MET A 36 -5.44 -3.76 -5.77
N VAL A 37 -4.80 -4.80 -5.23
CA VAL A 37 -5.47 -5.89 -4.51
C VAL A 37 -4.91 -5.95 -3.10
N ASN A 38 -5.79 -6.03 -2.10
CA ASN A 38 -5.38 -6.17 -0.69
C ASN A 38 -5.12 -7.65 -0.36
N ASP A 39 -4.83 -7.95 0.91
CA ASP A 39 -4.55 -9.32 1.37
C ASP A 39 -5.82 -10.22 1.42
N ASP A 40 -7.01 -9.63 1.33
CA ASP A 40 -8.32 -10.33 1.28
C ASP A 40 -8.81 -10.54 -0.18
N ASP A 41 -7.93 -10.44 -1.17
CA ASP A 41 -8.23 -10.50 -2.61
C ASP A 41 -9.27 -9.48 -3.10
N GLN A 42 -9.53 -8.43 -2.32
CA GLN A 42 -10.42 -7.34 -2.70
C GLN A 42 -9.69 -6.32 -3.59
N MET A 43 -10.26 -6.06 -4.77
CA MET A 43 -9.79 -5.03 -5.69
C MET A 43 -10.23 -3.65 -5.25
N PHE A 44 -9.31 -2.68 -5.32
CA PHE A 44 -9.60 -1.26 -5.11
C PHE A 44 -8.77 -0.37 -6.03
N TYR A 45 -9.19 0.89 -6.14
CA TYR A 45 -8.73 1.82 -7.17
C TYR A 45 -8.37 3.16 -6.53
N VAL A 46 -7.18 3.68 -6.85
CA VAL A 46 -6.69 4.94 -6.29
C VAL A 46 -6.37 5.91 -7.43
N ALA A 47 -7.00 7.09 -7.40
CA ALA A 47 -6.70 8.15 -8.35
C ALA A 47 -5.26 8.67 -8.15
N VAL A 48 -4.45 8.66 -9.20
CA VAL A 48 -3.01 8.98 -9.13
C VAL A 48 -2.75 10.42 -8.70
N ASP A 49 -3.64 11.34 -9.04
CA ASP A 49 -3.58 12.76 -8.70
C ASP A 49 -3.88 13.05 -7.21
N ARG A 50 -4.45 12.08 -6.48
CA ARG A 50 -4.76 12.19 -5.05
C ARG A 50 -3.69 11.58 -4.15
N ILE A 51 -2.68 10.93 -4.73
CA ILE A 51 -1.61 10.30 -3.97
C ILE A 51 -0.66 11.36 -3.43
N ILE A 52 -0.51 11.39 -2.11
CA ILE A 52 0.40 12.32 -1.40
C ILE A 52 1.71 11.60 -1.07
N VAL A 53 1.63 10.37 -0.57
CA VAL A 53 2.81 9.57 -0.18
C VAL A 53 2.64 8.13 -0.66
N VAL A 54 3.76 7.54 -1.09
CA VAL A 54 3.90 6.12 -1.41
C VAL A 54 5.06 5.55 -0.61
N SER A 55 4.86 4.43 0.07
CA SER A 55 5.94 3.67 0.72
C SER A 55 5.94 2.22 0.25
N GLU A 56 7.12 1.69 -0.05
CA GLU A 56 7.29 0.26 -0.31
C GLU A 56 7.12 -0.52 0.99
N GLU A 57 6.38 -1.61 0.90
CA GLU A 57 6.32 -2.54 2.02
C GLU A 57 7.44 -3.57 1.84
N HIS A 58 8.46 -3.45 2.68
CA HIS A 58 9.39 -4.55 2.86
C HIS A 58 8.72 -5.56 3.79
N GLU A 59 8.82 -6.86 3.45
CA GLU A 59 8.65 -7.89 4.46
C GLU A 59 9.64 -7.60 5.57
N SER A 60 9.19 -6.98 6.65
CA SER A 60 9.96 -6.95 7.87
C SER A 60 10.00 -8.38 8.37
N GLU A 61 11.19 -8.98 8.44
CA GLU A 61 11.45 -9.98 9.48
C GLU A 61 10.82 -9.44 10.75
N GLN A 62 9.90 -10.21 11.34
CA GLN A 62 9.09 -9.83 12.48
C GLN A 62 9.92 -8.98 13.44
N LYS A 63 9.65 -7.67 13.51
CA LYS A 63 10.24 -6.88 14.60
C LYS A 63 9.63 -7.44 15.87
N ALA A 64 10.45 -8.09 16.68
CA ALA A 64 10.08 -8.59 18.01
C ALA A 64 9.41 -7.44 18.78
N GLY A 65 8.08 -7.49 18.88
CA GLY A 65 7.30 -6.58 19.68
C GLY A 65 7.35 -7.03 21.13
N PHE A 66 7.63 -6.11 22.05
CA PHE A 66 7.51 -6.41 23.47
C PHE A 66 6.04 -6.68 23.81
N ILE A 67 5.74 -7.87 24.35
CA ILE A 67 4.46 -8.17 24.99
C ILE A 67 4.45 -7.37 26.30
N THR A 68 3.80 -6.21 26.33
CA THR A 68 3.50 -5.54 27.60
C THR A 68 2.33 -6.25 28.26
N GLY A 69 2.62 -7.40 28.87
CA GLY A 69 1.76 -7.95 29.90
C GLY A 69 1.86 -7.06 31.14
N PHE A 70 0.79 -6.37 31.49
CA PHE A 70 0.60 -5.91 32.86
C PHE A 70 -0.70 -6.46 33.41
N ARG A 71 -0.52 -7.36 34.38
CA ARG A 71 -1.51 -7.88 35.32
C ARG A 71 -2.34 -6.76 35.94
N LYS A 72 -3.65 -6.99 36.07
CA LYS A 72 -4.33 -6.87 37.37
C LYS A 72 -5.47 -7.87 37.44
#